data_AF-A0A9N7VAN2-F1
#
_entry.id   AF-A0A9N7VAN2-F1
#
_cell.length_a   1.000
_cell.length_b   1.000
_cell.length_c   1.000
_cell.angle_alpha   90.00
_cell.angle_beta   90.00
_cell.angle_gamma   90.00
#
_symmetry.space_group_name_H-M   'P 1'
#
loop_
_entity.id
_entity.type
_entity.pdbx_description
1 polymer ?
#
loop_
_entity_poly.entity_id
_entity_poly.type
_entity_poly.pdbx_seq_one_letter_code
_entity_poly.pdbx_strand_id
1 'polypeptide(L)'
;MWRAGLLVVTLCAGLTLAQFPRECVTPEGLQSGQCCPSPTGEGRGQCVSIAEDNRRHGPQYPYAGRDDRERWPLRFFNRTCQCTGNFSGYNCGGCRHGLTGPNCDQRISVVRRNIMQMSTSDKQAFVSALDQAKRTVHP
;
A
#
# COMPACT_ATOMS: atom_id res chain seq x y z
N MET A 1 40.55 9.83 4.57
CA MET A 1 39.63 9.14 5.49
C MET A 1 38.18 9.63 5.40
N TRP A 2 37.92 10.91 5.12
CA TRP A 2 36.53 11.43 5.04
C TRP A 2 35.72 10.98 3.82
N ARG A 3 36.38 10.79 2.67
CA ARG A 3 35.73 10.40 1.40
C ARG A 3 35.17 8.98 1.42
N ALA A 4 35.79 8.07 2.18
CA ALA A 4 35.31 6.69 2.32
C ALA A 4 34.07 6.60 3.23
N GLY A 5 33.95 7.47 4.24
CA GLY A 5 32.78 7.52 5.12
C GLY A 5 31.52 8.01 4.41
N LEU A 6 31.63 8.96 3.48
CA LEU A 6 30.51 9.47 2.68
C LEU A 6 29.92 8.44 1.70
N LEU A 7 30.75 7.51 1.20
CA LEU A 7 30.31 6.43 0.29
C LEU A 7 29.52 5.34 1.03
N VAL A 8 29.83 5.07 2.30
CA VAL A 8 29.13 4.02 3.09
C VAL A 8 27.73 4.48 3.50
N VAL A 9 27.53 5.77 3.77
CA VAL A 9 26.22 6.31 4.17
C VAL A 9 25.23 6.33 2.99
N THR A 10 25.69 6.54 1.76
CA THR A 10 24.83 6.53 0.56
C THR A 10 24.45 5.12 0.10
N LEU A 11 25.27 4.10 0.37
CA LEU A 11 25.00 2.69 0.01
C LEU A 11 24.05 1.97 0.99
N CYS A 12 23.82 2.51 2.19
CA CYS A 12 22.95 1.92 3.21
C CYS A 12 21.55 2.56 3.33
N ALA A 13 21.19 3.51 2.47
CA ALA A 13 19.86 4.09 2.43
C ALA A 13 18.87 3.12 1.76
N GLY A 14 18.57 2.01 2.43
CA GLY A 14 17.35 1.24 2.15
C GLY A 14 16.15 2.09 2.56
N LEU A 15 15.75 3.04 1.71
CA LEU A 15 14.48 3.77 1.86
C LEU A 15 13.35 2.79 1.57
N THR A 16 12.99 1.95 2.54
CA THR A 16 11.69 1.28 2.53
C THR A 16 10.65 2.28 2.98
N LEU A 17 10.18 3.09 2.03
CA LEU A 17 8.98 3.90 2.18
C LEU A 17 7.90 3.29 1.28
N ALA A 18 6.87 2.70 1.88
CA ALA A 18 5.50 2.87 1.40
C ALA A 18 4.52 2.17 2.34
N GLN A 19 4.01 2.90 3.33
CA GLN A 19 2.65 2.65 3.82
C GLN A 19 1.65 3.43 2.97
N PHE A 20 2.01 4.67 2.59
CA PHE A 20 1.27 5.50 1.65
C PHE A 20 1.94 5.50 0.26
N PRO A 21 1.19 5.75 -0.83
CA PRO A 21 1.76 5.91 -2.16
C PRO A 21 2.83 7.01 -2.17
N ARG A 22 3.95 6.79 -2.84
CA ARG A 22 5.08 7.73 -2.89
C ARG A 22 4.66 9.12 -3.37
N GLU A 23 3.75 9.17 -4.34
CA GLU A 23 3.17 10.40 -4.89
C GLU A 23 2.37 11.23 -3.87
N CYS A 24 1.88 10.61 -2.78
CA CYS A 24 1.15 11.30 -1.73
C CYS A 24 2.06 11.81 -0.60
N VAL A 25 3.28 11.26 -0.46
CA VAL A 25 4.21 11.61 0.64
C VAL A 25 5.21 12.67 0.17
N THR A 26 4.67 13.77 -0.36
CA THR A 26 5.41 15.00 -0.64
C THR A 26 4.98 16.09 0.36
N PRO A 27 5.76 17.17 0.54
CA PRO A 27 5.32 18.29 1.36
C PRO A 27 3.94 18.82 0.95
N GLU A 28 3.68 18.93 -0.36
CA GLU A 28 2.42 19.40 -0.92
C GLU A 28 1.29 18.40 -0.67
N GLY A 29 1.55 17.10 -0.87
CA GLY A 29 0.58 16.03 -0.63
C GLY A 29 0.13 15.98 0.83
N LEU A 30 1.08 16.01 1.76
CA LEU A 30 0.81 16.01 3.20
C LEU A 30 0.12 17.30 3.67
N GLN A 31 0.54 18.46 3.17
CA GLN A 31 -0.10 19.74 3.51
C GLN A 31 -1.53 19.83 3.00
N SER A 32 -1.81 19.25 1.83
CA SER A 32 -3.17 19.23 1.27
C SER A 32 -4.13 18.33 2.05
N GLY A 33 -3.61 17.36 2.81
CA GLY A 33 -4.40 16.32 3.46
C GLY A 33 -5.12 15.39 2.48
N GLN A 34 -4.73 15.38 1.19
CA GLN A 34 -5.35 14.58 0.15
C GLN A 34 -4.35 13.61 -0.48
N CYS A 35 -4.71 12.32 -0.53
CA CYS A 35 -3.97 11.30 -1.28
C CYS A 35 -4.85 10.76 -2.41
N CYS A 36 -4.86 11.48 -3.53
CA CYS A 36 -5.63 11.13 -4.73
C CYS A 36 -4.77 11.27 -6.00
N PRO A 37 -3.77 10.40 -6.20
CA PRO A 37 -2.97 10.41 -7.42
C PRO A 37 -3.87 10.08 -8.63
N SER A 38 -3.55 10.70 -9.77
CA SER A 38 -4.40 10.67 -10.96
C SER A 38 -4.70 9.23 -11.41
N PRO A 39 -5.97 8.88 -11.64
CA PRO A 39 -6.34 7.53 -12.06
C PRO A 39 -5.87 7.24 -13.48
N THR A 40 -5.44 6.00 -13.73
CA THR A 40 -5.17 5.49 -15.08
C THR A 40 -6.48 5.18 -15.79
N GLY A 41 -7.18 6.22 -16.27
CA GLY A 41 -8.40 6.10 -17.06
C GLY A 41 -9.64 6.76 -16.44
N GLU A 42 -10.48 7.33 -17.30
CA GLU A 42 -11.70 8.04 -16.91
C GLU A 42 -12.74 7.11 -16.26
N GLY A 43 -13.48 7.62 -15.27
CA GLY A 43 -14.62 6.93 -14.66
C GLY A 43 -14.28 5.80 -13.68
N ARG A 44 -12.99 5.48 -13.45
CA ARG A 44 -12.58 4.38 -12.55
C ARG A 44 -12.73 4.69 -11.06
N GLY A 45 -12.86 5.96 -10.70
CA GLY A 45 -13.03 6.39 -9.33
C GLY A 45 -13.03 7.90 -9.22
N GLN A 46 -13.16 8.36 -7.98
CA GLN A 46 -13.17 9.78 -7.64
C GLN A 46 -12.49 10.01 -6.30
N CYS A 47 -11.97 11.22 -6.11
CA CYS A 47 -11.41 11.63 -4.83
C CYS A 47 -12.52 12.06 -3.88
N VAL A 48 -12.66 11.38 -2.74
CA VAL A 48 -13.74 11.61 -1.77
C VAL A 48 -13.19 11.73 -0.35
N SER A 49 -13.99 12.28 0.56
CA SER A 49 -13.64 12.29 1.99
C SER A 49 -13.69 10.87 2.57
N ILE A 50 -12.78 10.58 3.49
CA ILE A 50 -12.71 9.28 4.16
C ILE A 50 -13.85 9.18 5.19
N ALA A 51 -14.56 8.05 5.16
CA ALA A 51 -15.41 7.62 6.27
C ALA A 51 -14.58 6.78 7.23
N GLU A 52 -14.48 7.20 8.49
CA GLU A 52 -13.74 6.47 9.53
C GLU A 52 -14.69 5.70 10.47
N ASP A 53 -14.10 5.06 11.48
CA ASP A 53 -14.82 4.67 12.67
C ASP A 53 -14.63 5.72 13.78
N ASN A 54 -15.75 6.24 14.28
CA ASN A 54 -15.81 7.19 15.40
C ASN A 54 -16.34 6.57 16.69
N ARG A 55 -16.57 5.26 16.71
CA ARG A 55 -17.02 4.60 17.94
C ARG A 55 -15.92 4.65 19.00
N ARG A 56 -16.34 4.64 20.26
CA ARG A 56 -15.40 4.63 21.39
C ARG A 56 -14.68 3.28 21.44
N HIS A 57 -13.36 3.30 21.53
CA HIS A 57 -12.56 2.13 21.88
C HIS A 57 -12.58 1.87 23.39
N GLY A 58 -12.08 0.71 23.79
CA GLY A 58 -11.99 0.34 25.20
C GLY A 58 -11.05 1.23 26.02
N PRO A 59 -11.21 1.27 27.36
CA PRO A 59 -10.46 2.13 28.25
C PRO A 59 -8.97 1.74 28.39
N GLN A 60 -8.54 0.62 27.81
CA GLN A 60 -7.17 0.11 27.85
C GLN A 60 -6.18 1.05 27.15
N TYR A 61 -6.66 1.93 26.27
CA TYR A 61 -5.85 2.94 25.60
C TYR A 61 -6.22 4.35 26.12
N PRO A 62 -5.50 4.88 27.13
CA PRO A 62 -5.82 6.16 27.76
C PRO A 62 -5.19 7.38 27.08
N TYR A 63 -4.52 7.21 25.94
CA TYR A 63 -3.69 8.24 25.30
C TYR A 63 -4.35 8.89 24.09
N ALA A 64 -5.67 9.06 24.11
CA ALA A 64 -6.40 9.68 23.01
C ALA A 64 -5.80 11.03 22.60
N GLY A 65 -5.64 11.23 21.29
CA GLY A 65 -5.04 12.41 20.69
C GLY A 65 -3.52 12.35 20.54
N ARG A 66 -2.86 11.24 20.90
CA ARG A 66 -1.38 11.15 20.93
C ARG A 66 -0.77 10.22 19.90
N ASP A 67 -1.57 9.36 19.27
CA ASP A 67 -1.08 8.37 18.31
C ASP A 67 -1.67 8.58 16.92
N ASP A 68 -0.80 8.61 15.91
CA ASP A 68 -1.17 8.86 14.51
C ASP A 68 -2.07 7.77 13.91
N ARG A 69 -2.15 6.61 14.58
CA ARG A 69 -2.99 5.47 14.19
C ARG A 69 -4.44 5.62 14.63
N GLU A 70 -4.73 6.56 15.52
CA GLU A 70 -6.10 6.83 15.93
C GLU A 70 -6.93 7.34 14.76
N ARG A 71 -8.13 6.76 14.56
CA ARG A 71 -9.02 7.11 13.44
C ARG A 71 -8.28 7.08 12.10
N TRP A 72 -7.40 6.08 11.94
CA TRP A 72 -6.56 5.94 10.76
C TRP A 72 -7.38 6.03 9.47
N PRO A 73 -6.93 6.78 8.44
CA PRO A 73 -5.66 7.50 8.32
C PRO A 73 -5.77 9.03 8.54
N LEU A 74 -6.79 9.52 9.26
CA LEU A 74 -7.16 10.96 9.29
C LEU A 74 -6.08 11.92 9.81
N ARG A 75 -5.05 11.40 10.48
CA ARG A 75 -3.89 12.20 10.91
C ARG A 75 -3.01 12.67 9.75
N PHE A 76 -3.08 11.97 8.62
CA PHE A 76 -2.31 12.28 7.41
C PHE A 76 -3.20 12.76 6.27
N PHE A 77 -4.27 12.02 5.97
CA PHE A 77 -5.13 12.31 4.83
C PHE A 77 -6.60 12.21 5.24
N ASN A 78 -7.39 13.21 4.85
CA ASN A 78 -8.84 13.23 5.02
C ASN A 78 -9.60 12.92 3.72
N ARG A 79 -8.88 12.82 2.59
CA ARG A 79 -9.43 12.47 1.27
C ARG A 79 -8.59 11.42 0.56
N THR A 80 -9.26 10.43 -0.03
CA THR A 80 -8.63 9.34 -0.80
C THR A 80 -9.45 8.97 -2.02
N CYS A 81 -8.84 8.23 -2.96
CA CYS A 81 -9.54 7.62 -4.07
C CYS A 81 -10.58 6.59 -3.59
N GLN A 82 -11.83 6.73 -4.05
CA GLN A 82 -12.85 5.70 -3.99
C GLN A 82 -13.13 5.18 -5.39
N CYS A 83 -12.87 3.89 -5.60
CA CYS A 83 -12.97 3.26 -6.90
C CYS A 83 -14.39 2.78 -7.20
N THR A 84 -14.78 2.89 -8.46
CA THR A 84 -16.09 2.50 -8.97
C THR A 84 -16.11 1.01 -9.32
N GLY A 85 -17.22 0.31 -9.06
CA GLY A 85 -17.41 -1.07 -9.50
C GLY A 85 -16.29 -2.02 -9.04
N ASN A 86 -15.66 -2.70 -10.00
CA ASN A 86 -14.64 -3.73 -9.76
C ASN A 86 -13.20 -3.21 -9.73
N PHE A 87 -12.99 -1.91 -9.90
CA PHE A 87 -11.68 -1.29 -9.81
C PHE A 87 -11.20 -1.18 -8.36
N SER A 88 -9.88 -1.12 -8.17
CA SER A 88 -9.22 -1.05 -6.87
C SER A 88 -7.80 -0.45 -6.98
N GLY A 89 -7.08 -0.37 -5.87
CA GLY A 89 -5.75 0.23 -5.79
C GLY A 89 -5.80 1.72 -5.41
N TYR A 90 -4.63 2.27 -5.07
CA TYR A 90 -4.50 3.62 -4.51
C TYR A 90 -4.91 4.74 -5.50
N ASN A 91 -4.82 4.47 -6.81
CA ASN A 91 -5.25 5.34 -7.89
C ASN A 91 -6.37 4.72 -8.76
N CYS A 92 -7.04 3.66 -8.27
CA CYS A 92 -8.06 2.93 -9.02
C CYS A 92 -7.60 2.28 -10.35
N GLY A 93 -6.30 2.12 -10.56
CA GLY A 93 -5.74 1.47 -11.75
C GLY A 93 -5.76 -0.05 -11.73
N GLY A 94 -5.98 -0.67 -10.55
CA GLY A 94 -6.02 -2.11 -10.37
C GLY A 94 -7.43 -2.69 -10.31
N CYS A 95 -7.52 -4.00 -10.07
CA CYS A 95 -8.77 -4.74 -9.90
C CYS A 95 -8.93 -5.23 -8.47
N ARG A 96 -10.18 -5.42 -8.03
CA ARG A 96 -10.48 -6.11 -6.77
C ARG A 96 -9.92 -7.53 -6.79
N HIS A 97 -9.65 -8.06 -5.60
CA HIS A 97 -9.15 -9.42 -5.44
C HIS A 97 -10.06 -10.44 -6.16
N GLY A 98 -9.45 -11.36 -6.93
CA GLY A 98 -10.16 -12.35 -7.73
C GLY A 98 -10.61 -11.86 -9.11
N LEU A 99 -10.32 -10.61 -9.47
CA LEU A 99 -10.61 -10.04 -10.78
C LEU A 99 -9.33 -9.57 -11.48
N THR A 100 -9.34 -9.60 -12.81
CA THR A 100 -8.24 -9.18 -13.69
C THR A 100 -8.80 -8.64 -15.02
N GLY A 101 -7.90 -8.30 -15.94
CA GLY A 101 -8.23 -7.71 -17.24
C GLY A 101 -8.37 -6.19 -17.17
N PRO A 102 -8.38 -5.50 -18.32
CA PRO A 102 -8.40 -4.04 -18.39
C PRO A 102 -9.66 -3.45 -17.73
N ASN A 103 -10.78 -4.19 -17.73
CA ASN A 103 -12.06 -3.76 -17.18
C ASN A 103 -12.41 -4.42 -15.84
N CYS A 104 -11.51 -5.23 -15.27
CA CYS A 104 -11.74 -5.94 -14.01
C CYS A 104 -13.00 -6.82 -14.02
N ASP A 105 -13.28 -7.47 -15.16
CA ASP A 105 -14.44 -8.31 -15.43
C ASP A 105 -14.06 -9.80 -15.58
N GLN A 106 -12.77 -10.11 -15.71
CA GLN A 106 -12.27 -11.47 -15.82
C GLN A 106 -11.99 -12.05 -14.44
N ARG A 107 -12.53 -13.22 -14.14
CA ARG A 107 -12.28 -13.90 -12.87
C ARG A 107 -10.97 -14.66 -12.88
N ILE A 108 -10.19 -14.54 -11.81
CA ILE A 108 -9.01 -15.36 -11.55
C ILE A 108 -9.17 -16.09 -10.21
N SER A 109 -8.82 -17.37 -10.20
CA SER A 109 -8.81 -18.21 -8.99
C SER A 109 -7.39 -18.60 -8.63
N VAL A 110 -7.02 -18.43 -7.36
CA VAL A 110 -5.73 -18.83 -6.81
C VAL A 110 -5.98 -19.76 -5.64
N VAL A 111 -5.40 -20.95 -5.67
CA VAL A 111 -5.54 -21.95 -4.61
C VAL A 111 -4.32 -21.88 -3.68
N ARG A 112 -4.55 -21.52 -2.42
CA ARG A 112 -3.51 -21.55 -1.37
C ARG A 112 -3.38 -22.98 -0.84
N ARG A 113 -2.28 -23.66 -1.17
CA ARG A 113 -2.01 -25.06 -0.79
C ARG A 113 -1.12 -25.14 0.45
N ASN A 114 -1.12 -26.29 1.12
CA ASN A 114 -0.17 -26.56 2.20
C ASN A 114 1.26 -26.68 1.62
N ILE A 115 2.19 -25.87 2.13
CA ILE A 115 3.59 -25.82 1.67
C ILE A 115 4.28 -27.19 1.75
N MET A 116 3.93 -28.03 2.73
CA MET A 116 4.52 -29.36 2.91
C MET A 116 4.13 -30.32 1.77
N GLN A 117 2.95 -30.11 1.18
CA GLN A 117 2.38 -30.92 0.09
C GLN A 117 2.73 -30.39 -1.31
N MET A 118 3.51 -29.31 -1.40
CA MET A 118 3.97 -28.76 -2.68
C MET A 118 5.13 -29.57 -3.28
N SER A 119 5.25 -29.54 -4.60
CA SER A 119 6.38 -30.16 -5.32
C SER A 119 7.71 -29.48 -4.94
N THR A 120 8.83 -30.16 -5.16
CA THR A 120 10.16 -29.58 -4.90
C THR A 120 10.40 -28.29 -5.68
N SER A 121 9.97 -28.24 -6.95
CA SER A 121 10.07 -27.04 -7.79
C SER A 121 9.20 -25.90 -7.27
N ASP A 122 7.98 -26.17 -6.82
CA ASP A 122 7.09 -25.13 -6.30
C ASP A 122 7.62 -24.57 -4.96
N LYS A 123 8.17 -25.42 -4.10
CA LYS A 123 8.84 -24.99 -2.86
C LYS A 123 10.02 -24.07 -3.16
N GLN A 124 10.86 -24.45 -4.13
CA GLN A 124 11.98 -23.63 -4.56
C GLN A 124 11.51 -22.29 -5.14
N ALA A 125 10.49 -22.30 -6.01
CA ALA A 125 9.91 -21.07 -6.57
C ALA A 125 9.36 -20.15 -5.46
N PHE A 126 8.67 -20.71 -4.46
CA PHE A 126 8.16 -19.96 -3.32
C PHE A 126 9.28 -19.30 -2.50
N VAL A 127 10.33 -20.05 -2.15
CA VAL A 127 11.48 -19.50 -1.40
C VAL A 127 12.20 -18.42 -2.21
N SER A 128 12.44 -18.66 -3.50
CA SER A 128 13.06 -17.66 -4.39
C SER A 128 12.21 -16.39 -4.50
N ALA A 129 10.88 -16.51 -4.59
CA ALA A 129 9.98 -15.37 -4.63
C ALA A 129 9.99 -14.57 -3.32
N LEU A 130 10.07 -15.24 -2.16
CA LEU A 130 10.22 -14.56 -0.87
C LEU A 130 11.54 -13.81 -0.76
N ASP A 131 12.64 -14.41 -1.20
CA ASP A 131 13.95 -13.76 -1.23
C ASP A 131 13.95 -12.55 -2.17
N GLN A 132 13.36 -12.69 -3.36
CA GLN A 132 13.16 -11.58 -4.28
C GLN A 132 12.33 -10.46 -3.66
N ALA A 133 11.20 -10.78 -3.03
CA ALA A 133 10.36 -9.78 -2.36
C ALA A 133 11.10 -9.07 -1.21
N LYS A 134 12.01 -9.76 -0.52
CA LYS A 134 12.83 -9.16 0.53
C LYS A 134 13.85 -8.15 0.00
N ARG A 135 14.33 -8.35 -1.23
CA ARG A 135 15.37 -7.51 -1.88
C ARG A 135 14.81 -6.47 -2.84
N THR A 136 13.56 -6.64 -3.28
CA THR A 136 12.92 -5.76 -4.25
C THR A 136 12.22 -4.62 -3.53
N VAL A 137 12.62 -3.38 -3.85
CA VAL A 137 11.96 -2.19 -3.32
C VAL A 137 10.53 -2.12 -3.87
N HIS A 138 9.54 -1.89 -3.00
CA HIS A 138 8.15 -1.74 -3.43
C HIS A 138 8.03 -0.55 -4.41
N PRO A 139 7.42 -0.74 -5.59
CA PRO A 139 7.23 0.33 -6.57
C PRO A 139 6.42 1.49 -6.00
#